data_AF-A0A1J4JS03-F1
#
_entry.id   AF-A0A1J4JS03-F1
#
_cell.length_a   1.000
_cell.length_b   1.000
_cell.length_c   1.000
_cell.angle_alpha   90.00
_cell.angle_beta   90.00
_cell.angle_gamma   90.00
#
_symmetry.space_group_name_H-M   'P 1'
#
loop_
_entity.id
_entity.type
_entity.pdbx_description
1 polymer ?
#
loop_
_entity_poly.entity_id
_entity_poly.type
_entity_poly.pdbx_seq_one_letter_code
_entity_poly.pdbx_strand_id
1 'polypeptide(L)'
;MNKLKISDFGPVTIAIPIASSFEAANFESTVKDKTNIRIISWPTDASGKETFNRLTHIKCLDMHGISLTNIPPEIGLCTELEYLDVSDNCLESLPPELSQCSKLQTLIYSGNSLPYKSQIQALIDLRQLNQSVSSAPSFKWTQPNAAFTMISWNVLCDNEAKQYNFPKTPTRFLSWEYRSDLFIHTILNLKPHLVCIQEIEGTQLNALSDRMRTIGYGCASSFASRPRRPGLPVVGVATFFLKARLTVEKTVSVSFSDLAPNEHISKLQLIANDAAFQVSVVRLQAQSFFLVNAGLRACRYEPEVLLAQVAIIAQRVDGLTSQALICGSLGFKPGSAPHTLLTSGTDPSGKFKLKRTFRSAYADASVKNEFTVWDEDGFSTTDYIWISQMMQPTGFVIVPTIEEAQAAHRTAPNSQWPSNHIPIGAAIDIKTSPQELYY
;
A
#
# COMPACT_ATOMS: atom_id res chain seq x y z
N MET A 1 -12.75 -3.43 17.12
CA MET A 1 -12.62 -2.52 18.26
C MET A 1 -13.85 -1.65 18.28
N ASN A 2 -14.65 -1.76 19.34
CA ASN A 2 -15.72 -0.80 19.59
C ASN A 2 -15.04 0.56 19.83
N LYS A 3 -15.44 1.60 19.10
CA LYS A 3 -14.95 2.96 19.38
C LYS A 3 -15.42 3.32 20.79
N LEU A 4 -14.50 3.75 21.65
CA LEU A 4 -14.88 4.36 22.92
C LEU A 4 -15.75 5.58 22.63
N LYS A 5 -16.90 5.65 23.29
CA LYS A 5 -17.77 6.81 23.29
C LYS A 5 -17.45 7.63 24.53
N ILE A 6 -17.71 8.93 24.47
CA ILE A 6 -17.56 9.82 25.64
C ILE A 6 -18.31 9.29 26.88
N SER A 7 -19.45 8.62 26.67
CA SER A 7 -20.24 7.96 27.73
C SER A 7 -19.50 6.86 28.49
N ASP A 8 -18.46 6.26 27.89
CA ASP A 8 -17.72 5.13 28.46
C ASP A 8 -16.76 5.59 29.56
N PHE A 9 -16.48 6.89 29.63
CA PHE A 9 -15.55 7.48 30.59
C PHE A 9 -16.23 7.96 31.88
N GLY A 10 -17.56 7.98 31.95
CA GLY A 10 -18.32 8.48 33.10
C GLY A 10 -18.70 9.96 32.96
N PRO A 11 -18.99 10.66 34.07
CA PRO A 11 -19.45 12.04 34.02
C PRO A 11 -18.35 12.96 33.46
N VAL A 12 -18.72 13.83 32.52
CA VAL A 12 -17.81 14.80 31.92
C VAL A 12 -17.88 16.10 32.71
N THR A 13 -16.77 16.53 33.29
CA THR A 13 -16.66 17.82 33.98
C THR A 13 -16.51 18.94 32.96
N ILE A 14 -17.44 19.88 32.97
CA ILE A 14 -17.31 21.10 32.16
C ILE A 14 -16.32 22.04 32.83
N ALA A 15 -15.30 22.48 32.09
CA ALA A 15 -14.24 23.35 32.58
C ALA A 15 -13.94 24.52 31.62
N ILE A 16 -13.45 25.61 32.22
CA ILE A 16 -12.87 26.75 31.51
C ILE A 16 -11.35 26.61 31.59
N PRO A 17 -10.59 27.02 30.55
CA PRO A 17 -9.13 27.01 30.55
C PRO A 17 -8.55 27.82 31.70
N ILE A 18 -7.38 27.41 32.16
CA ILE A 18 -6.64 28.09 33.21
C ILE A 18 -5.84 29.21 32.55
N ALA A 19 -6.28 30.46 32.73
CA ALA A 19 -5.63 31.65 32.17
C ALA A 19 -4.63 32.32 33.11
N SER A 20 -4.60 31.91 34.39
CA SER A 20 -3.64 32.43 35.37
C SER A 20 -3.47 31.49 36.56
N SER A 21 -2.43 31.74 37.37
CA SER A 21 -2.19 31.03 38.64
C SER A 21 -3.34 31.15 39.65
N PHE A 22 -4.13 32.23 39.56
CA PHE A 22 -5.32 32.42 40.39
C PHE A 22 -6.47 31.49 39.97
N GLU A 23 -6.70 31.38 38.66
CA GLU A 23 -7.69 30.46 38.11
C GLU A 23 -7.28 28.99 38.27
N ALA A 24 -5.97 28.71 38.31
CA ALA A 24 -5.45 27.37 38.57
C ALA A 24 -5.89 26.84 39.94
N ALA A 25 -5.75 27.65 41.00
CA ALA A 25 -6.17 27.28 42.35
C ALA A 25 -7.70 27.08 42.44
N ASN A 26 -8.45 27.87 41.68
CA ASN A 26 -9.90 27.73 41.61
C ASN A 26 -10.32 26.46 40.84
N PHE A 27 -9.64 26.15 39.73
CA PHE A 27 -9.83 24.91 38.99
C PHE A 27 -9.52 23.69 39.86
N GLU A 28 -8.41 23.72 40.60
CA GLU A 28 -7.97 22.61 41.43
C GLU A 28 -8.93 22.31 42.60
N SER A 29 -9.59 23.33 43.14
CA SER A 29 -10.56 23.23 44.24
C SER A 29 -11.99 22.94 43.79
N THR A 30 -12.37 23.35 42.57
CA THR A 30 -13.74 23.24 42.05
C THR A 30 -13.95 21.97 41.20
N VAL A 31 -12.94 21.54 40.44
CA VAL A 31 -13.01 20.37 39.56
C VAL A 31 -12.56 19.13 40.33
N LYS A 32 -13.52 18.37 40.87
CA LYS A 32 -13.23 17.13 41.63
C LYS A 32 -12.78 15.98 40.73
N ASP A 33 -13.45 15.78 39.59
CA ASP A 33 -13.03 14.83 38.56
C ASP A 33 -12.31 15.57 37.44
N LYS A 34 -10.99 15.39 37.40
CA LYS A 34 -10.08 15.98 36.40
C LYS A 34 -9.73 14.99 35.30
N THR A 35 -10.39 13.83 35.26
CA THR A 35 -10.06 12.73 34.35
C THR A 35 -10.78 12.89 33.02
N ASN A 36 -12.03 13.38 33.06
CA ASN A 36 -12.90 13.51 31.90
C ASN A 36 -13.44 14.93 31.83
N ILE A 37 -12.95 15.70 30.88
CA ILE A 37 -13.17 17.15 30.85
C ILE A 37 -13.74 17.57 29.50
N ARG A 38 -14.77 18.41 29.52
CA ARG A 38 -15.20 19.20 28.37
C ARG A 38 -14.78 20.64 28.55
N ILE A 39 -14.05 21.18 27.60
CA ILE A 39 -13.66 22.57 27.58
C ILE A 39 -14.68 23.36 26.74
N ILE A 40 -15.18 24.46 27.28
CA ILE A 40 -16.24 25.27 26.64
C ILE A 40 -15.74 26.53 25.94
N SER A 41 -14.48 26.90 26.15
CA SER A 41 -13.81 28.03 25.53
C SER A 41 -12.32 27.73 25.47
N TRP A 42 -11.57 28.23 24.49
CA TRP A 42 -10.12 28.09 24.46
C TRP A 42 -9.45 29.44 24.30
N PRO A 43 -8.37 29.74 25.04
CA PRO A 43 -7.70 31.02 24.92
C PRO A 43 -6.79 31.01 23.69
N THR A 44 -6.74 32.14 22.99
CA THR A 44 -5.87 32.31 21.82
C THR A 44 -4.44 32.76 22.18
N ASP A 45 -4.13 32.89 23.47
CA ASP A 45 -2.84 33.36 24.00
C ASP A 45 -2.04 32.24 24.70
N ALA A 46 -0.98 32.61 25.41
CA ALA A 46 -0.06 31.68 26.08
C ALA A 46 -0.72 30.82 27.19
N SER A 47 -1.94 31.12 27.62
CA SER A 47 -2.62 30.34 28.67
C SER A 47 -3.03 28.93 28.26
N GLY A 48 -3.16 28.66 26.95
CA GLY A 48 -3.41 27.29 26.45
C GLY A 48 -2.30 26.32 26.87
N LYS A 49 -1.06 26.81 26.94
CA LYS A 49 0.11 26.05 27.41
C LYS A 49 0.04 25.76 28.92
N GLU A 50 -0.37 26.73 29.73
CA GLU A 50 -0.51 26.51 31.19
C GLU A 50 -1.62 25.50 31.50
N THR A 51 -2.72 25.53 30.74
CA THR A 51 -3.83 24.58 30.88
C THR A 51 -3.36 23.15 30.65
N PHE A 52 -2.69 22.84 29.53
CA PHE A 52 -2.26 21.46 29.24
C PHE A 52 -1.21 20.91 30.22
N ASN A 53 -0.32 21.75 30.75
CA ASN A 53 0.63 21.34 31.80
C ASN A 53 -0.03 20.84 33.08
N ARG A 54 -1.29 21.21 33.33
CA ARG A 54 -2.05 20.80 34.53
C ARG A 54 -3.04 19.68 34.25
N LEU A 55 -3.21 19.31 32.98
CA LEU A 55 -4.14 18.28 32.53
C LEU A 55 -3.43 16.97 32.16
N THR A 56 -2.21 16.72 32.65
CA THR A 56 -1.39 15.55 32.29
C THR A 56 -2.03 14.19 32.61
N HIS A 57 -3.03 14.17 33.49
CA HIS A 57 -3.73 12.95 33.96
C HIS A 57 -5.09 12.71 33.29
N ILE A 58 -5.49 13.54 32.33
CA ILE A 58 -6.79 13.38 31.65
C ILE A 58 -6.83 12.08 30.84
N LYS A 59 -8.00 11.44 30.80
CA LYS A 59 -8.31 10.30 29.93
C LYS A 59 -9.26 10.69 28.80
N CYS A 60 -10.19 11.59 29.06
CA CYS A 60 -11.15 12.06 28.07
C CYS A 60 -11.13 13.58 27.99
N LEU A 61 -10.92 14.11 26.79
CA LEU A 61 -10.93 15.54 26.52
C LEU A 61 -11.87 15.86 25.36
N ASP A 62 -12.93 16.61 25.65
CA ASP A 62 -13.90 17.11 24.68
C ASP A 62 -13.70 18.60 24.46
N MET A 63 -13.36 18.98 23.23
CA MET A 63 -13.16 20.35 22.76
C MET A 63 -13.96 20.58 21.46
N HIS A 64 -15.06 19.86 21.29
CA HIS A 64 -15.94 19.99 20.14
C HIS A 64 -16.52 21.41 20.02
N GLY A 65 -16.43 22.00 18.83
CA GLY A 65 -17.21 23.20 18.49
C GLY A 65 -16.77 24.50 19.17
N ILE A 66 -15.53 24.61 19.65
CA ILE A 66 -15.04 25.80 20.40
C ILE A 66 -14.19 26.76 19.57
N SER A 67 -14.25 26.65 18.24
CA SER A 67 -13.54 27.52 17.28
C SER A 67 -12.01 27.53 17.42
N LEU A 68 -11.40 26.39 17.76
CA LEU A 68 -9.94 26.25 17.85
C LEU A 68 -9.27 26.50 16.51
N THR A 69 -8.21 27.31 16.49
CA THR A 69 -7.33 27.48 15.32
C THR A 69 -6.07 26.62 15.40
N ASN A 70 -5.63 26.28 16.62
CA ASN A 70 -4.51 25.37 16.88
C ASN A 70 -4.73 24.56 18.18
N ILE A 71 -4.02 23.44 18.29
CA ILE A 71 -3.81 22.72 19.55
C ILE A 71 -2.33 22.91 19.91
N PRO A 72 -2.00 23.39 21.12
CA PRO A 72 -0.61 23.58 21.53
C PRO A 72 0.13 22.23 21.67
N PRO A 73 1.46 22.20 21.41
CA PRO A 73 2.30 21.01 21.52
C PRO A 73 2.20 20.27 22.86
N GLU A 74 1.89 21.00 23.94
CA GLU A 74 1.77 20.46 25.29
C GLU A 74 0.65 19.42 25.47
N ILE A 75 -0.24 19.23 24.48
CA ILE A 75 -1.15 18.08 24.45
C ILE A 75 -0.41 16.74 24.59
N GLY A 76 0.84 16.66 24.12
CA GLY A 76 1.69 15.47 24.25
C GLY A 76 2.02 15.08 25.70
N LEU A 77 1.87 16.00 26.65
CA LEU A 77 2.06 15.72 28.08
C LEU A 77 0.89 14.93 28.69
N CYS A 78 -0.26 14.89 28.02
CA CYS A 78 -1.43 14.11 28.42
C CYS A 78 -1.25 12.64 28.03
N THR A 79 -0.27 11.96 28.63
CA THR A 79 0.10 10.58 28.29
C THR A 79 -0.99 9.56 28.62
N GLU A 80 -1.90 9.93 29.52
CA GLU A 80 -3.06 9.12 29.95
C GLU A 80 -4.30 9.30 29.06
N LEU A 81 -4.25 10.18 28.06
CA LEU A 81 -5.40 10.50 27.21
C LEU A 81 -5.80 9.30 26.34
N GLU A 82 -7.06 8.87 26.46
CA GLU A 82 -7.66 7.73 25.76
C GLU A 82 -8.67 8.18 24.68
N TYR A 83 -9.31 9.34 24.88
CA TYR A 83 -10.31 9.92 23.98
C TYR A 83 -10.11 11.43 23.82
N LEU A 84 -10.00 11.90 22.58
CA LEU A 84 -9.91 13.32 22.21
C LEU A 84 -10.94 13.67 21.14
N ASP A 85 -11.82 14.63 21.42
CA ASP A 85 -12.71 15.23 20.43
C ASP A 85 -12.33 16.69 20.20
N VAL A 86 -11.92 17.00 18.97
CA VAL A 86 -11.58 18.34 18.49
C VAL A 86 -12.37 18.68 17.22
N SER A 87 -13.50 18.00 16.99
CA SER A 87 -14.32 18.21 15.81
C SER A 87 -15.04 19.56 15.79
N ASP A 88 -15.45 19.98 14.59
CA ASP A 88 -16.13 21.25 14.30
C ASP A 88 -15.38 22.48 14.82
N ASN A 89 -14.08 22.53 14.54
CA ASN A 89 -13.18 23.65 14.87
C ASN A 89 -12.55 24.24 13.59
N CYS A 90 -11.60 25.16 13.73
CA CYS A 90 -10.89 25.82 12.63
C CYS A 90 -9.42 25.36 12.53
N LEU A 91 -9.11 24.12 12.92
CA LEU A 91 -7.72 23.63 12.96
C LEU A 91 -7.14 23.49 11.55
N GLU A 92 -5.95 24.05 11.34
CA GLU A 92 -5.14 23.87 10.11
C GLU A 92 -4.05 22.79 10.27
N SER A 93 -3.74 22.38 11.49
CA SER A 93 -2.82 21.27 11.76
C SER A 93 -3.13 20.62 13.10
N LEU A 94 -2.70 19.37 13.26
CA LEU A 94 -2.58 18.73 14.56
C LEU A 94 -1.10 18.71 14.96
N PRO A 95 -0.75 19.01 16.23
CA PRO A 95 0.63 19.04 16.68
C PRO A 95 1.23 17.62 16.60
N PRO A 96 2.48 17.46 16.13
CA PRO A 96 3.13 16.15 16.07
C PRO A 96 3.28 15.51 17.46
N GLU A 97 3.30 16.31 18.52
CA GLU A 97 3.34 15.87 19.91
C GLU A 97 2.11 15.07 20.34
N LEU A 98 1.02 15.08 19.56
CA LEU A 98 -0.12 14.19 19.77
C LEU A 98 0.30 12.70 19.73
N SER A 99 1.42 12.38 19.06
CA SER A 99 2.04 11.05 19.06
C SER A 99 2.57 10.62 20.44
N GLN A 100 2.64 11.53 21.43
CA GLN A 100 3.10 11.23 22.79
C GLN A 100 1.94 10.75 23.70
N CYS A 101 0.69 10.95 23.29
CA CYS A 101 -0.51 10.45 23.97
C CYS A 101 -0.66 8.93 23.76
N SER A 102 0.22 8.15 24.39
CA SER A 102 0.38 6.70 24.14
C SER A 102 -0.88 5.85 24.34
N LYS A 103 -1.84 6.33 25.13
CA LYS A 103 -3.09 5.64 25.41
C LYS A 103 -4.24 6.07 24.50
N LEU A 104 -4.01 6.97 23.54
CA LEU A 104 -5.08 7.58 22.73
C LEU A 104 -5.67 6.56 21.75
N GLN A 105 -6.92 6.16 22.00
CA GLN A 105 -7.63 5.16 21.21
C GLN A 105 -8.63 5.80 20.24
N THR A 106 -9.18 6.96 20.61
CA THR A 106 -10.18 7.66 19.82
C THR A 106 -9.80 9.12 19.64
N LEU A 107 -9.64 9.54 18.38
CA LEU A 107 -9.52 10.95 17.98
C LEU A 107 -10.68 11.29 17.02
N ILE A 108 -11.44 12.32 17.34
CA ILE A 108 -12.49 12.87 16.47
C ILE A 108 -12.03 14.27 16.04
N TYR A 109 -11.84 14.47 14.74
CA TYR A 109 -11.29 15.73 14.18
C TYR A 109 -12.07 16.23 12.95
N SER A 110 -13.22 15.63 12.65
CA SER A 110 -14.09 16.04 11.55
C SER A 110 -14.51 17.51 11.66
N GLY A 111 -14.84 18.17 10.55
CA GLY A 111 -15.31 19.57 10.59
C GLY A 111 -14.20 20.60 10.84
N ASN A 112 -12.93 20.27 10.58
CA ASN A 112 -11.78 21.18 10.63
C ASN A 112 -11.22 21.52 9.24
N SER A 113 -10.33 22.51 9.16
CA SER A 113 -9.62 22.95 7.93
C SER A 113 -8.27 22.25 7.72
N LEU A 114 -8.12 21.01 8.22
CA LEU A 114 -6.85 20.28 8.16
C LEU A 114 -6.48 19.94 6.71
N PRO A 115 -5.29 20.32 6.21
CA PRO A 115 -4.75 19.79 4.97
C PRO A 115 -4.67 18.27 5.05
N TYR A 116 -4.90 17.60 3.93
CA TYR A 116 -4.84 16.14 3.83
C TYR A 116 -3.56 15.54 4.43
N LYS A 117 -2.41 16.22 4.29
CA LYS A 117 -1.12 15.84 4.92
C LYS A 117 -1.20 15.76 6.45
N SER A 118 -1.87 16.72 7.10
CA SER A 118 -2.02 16.79 8.55
C SER A 118 -3.02 15.76 9.07
N GLN A 119 -4.08 15.48 8.30
CA GLN A 119 -5.03 14.40 8.61
C GLN A 119 -4.34 13.03 8.56
N ILE A 120 -3.50 12.81 7.54
CA ILE A 120 -2.69 11.59 7.40
C ILE A 120 -1.69 11.46 8.55
N GLN A 121 -0.98 12.53 8.92
CA GLN A 121 -0.02 12.49 10.02
C GLN A 121 -0.68 12.10 11.34
N ALA A 122 -1.85 12.69 11.66
CA ALA A 122 -2.58 12.33 12.88
C ALA A 122 -3.11 10.88 12.89
N LEU A 123 -3.51 10.37 11.73
CA LEU A 123 -3.86 8.94 11.58
C LEU A 123 -2.64 8.03 11.70
N ILE A 124 -1.47 8.44 11.19
CA ILE A 124 -0.20 7.74 11.36
C ILE A 124 0.18 7.69 12.83
N ASP A 125 0.11 8.82 13.54
CA ASP A 125 0.47 8.93 14.94
C ASP A 125 -0.46 8.07 15.80
N LEU A 126 -1.78 8.16 15.62
CA LEU A 126 -2.74 7.26 16.28
C LEU A 126 -2.48 5.79 15.98
N ARG A 127 -2.12 5.44 14.74
CA ARG A 127 -1.90 4.05 14.36
C ARG A 127 -0.57 3.52 14.91
N GLN A 128 0.49 4.32 14.93
CA GLN A 128 1.76 3.98 15.56
C GLN A 128 1.58 3.79 17.08
N LEU A 129 0.78 4.65 17.73
CA LEU A 129 0.41 4.50 19.13
C LEU A 129 -0.36 3.20 19.39
N ASN A 130 -1.37 2.89 18.57
CA ASN A 130 -2.15 1.65 18.67
C ASN A 130 -1.37 0.38 18.27
N GLN A 131 -0.27 0.51 17.52
CA GLN A 131 0.64 -0.60 17.18
C GLN A 131 1.51 -1.01 18.37
N SER A 132 1.67 -0.18 19.41
CA SER A 132 2.32 -0.60 20.65
C SER A 132 1.51 -1.67 21.43
N VAL A 133 0.20 -1.80 21.12
CA VAL A 133 -0.73 -2.72 21.78
C VAL A 133 -1.05 -3.97 20.93
N SER A 134 -0.52 -4.10 19.71
CA SER A 134 -0.76 -5.31 18.89
C SER A 134 0.42 -5.70 18.01
N SER A 135 0.73 -6.99 18.01
CA SER A 135 1.76 -7.70 17.25
C SER A 135 1.50 -7.77 15.74
N ALA A 136 1.13 -6.65 15.11
CA ALA A 136 1.00 -6.62 13.65
C ALA A 136 2.40 -6.61 13.01
N PRO A 137 2.64 -7.40 11.94
CA PRO A 137 3.92 -7.39 11.25
C PRO A 137 4.19 -5.99 10.70
N SER A 138 5.25 -5.36 11.19
CA SER A 138 5.77 -4.12 10.61
C SER A 138 6.28 -4.43 9.19
N PHE A 139 5.81 -3.71 8.17
CA PHE A 139 6.35 -3.79 6.81
C PHE A 139 7.86 -3.50 6.82
N LYS A 140 8.66 -4.56 6.67
CA LYS A 140 10.13 -4.49 6.71
C LYS A 140 10.73 -5.37 5.63
N TRP A 141 11.94 -5.02 5.22
CA TRP A 141 12.80 -5.88 4.42
C TRP A 141 13.51 -6.89 5.33
N THR A 142 13.67 -8.13 4.86
CA THR A 142 14.60 -9.08 5.49
C THR A 142 16.05 -8.60 5.29
N GLN A 143 16.41 -8.26 4.06
CA GLN A 143 17.71 -7.70 3.69
C GLN A 143 17.53 -6.67 2.56
N PRO A 144 17.60 -5.34 2.84
CA PRO A 144 17.41 -4.31 1.81
C PRO A 144 18.69 -3.97 1.04
N ASN A 145 19.84 -4.51 1.45
CA ASN A 145 21.15 -4.16 0.91
C ASN A 145 21.40 -4.95 -0.38
N ALA A 146 20.94 -4.41 -1.49
CA ALA A 146 21.17 -4.92 -2.83
C ALA A 146 21.34 -3.75 -3.82
N ALA A 147 21.67 -4.05 -5.07
CA ALA A 147 21.75 -3.08 -6.15
C ALA A 147 20.46 -2.25 -6.28
N PHE A 148 19.30 -2.89 -6.18
CA PHE A 148 18.02 -2.21 -6.05
C PHE A 148 16.99 -3.05 -5.29
N THR A 149 15.88 -2.42 -4.91
CA THR A 149 14.74 -3.06 -4.26
C THR A 149 13.49 -2.75 -5.05
N MET A 150 12.56 -3.70 -5.13
CA MET A 150 11.31 -3.50 -5.84
C MET A 150 10.12 -4.12 -5.15
N ILE A 151 8.94 -3.55 -5.42
CA ILE A 151 7.65 -4.11 -5.03
C ILE A 151 6.81 -4.31 -6.28
N SER A 152 6.09 -5.43 -6.36
CA SER A 152 4.99 -5.65 -7.29
C SER A 152 3.70 -5.79 -6.50
N TRP A 153 2.67 -5.02 -6.84
CA TRP A 153 1.42 -5.00 -6.08
C TRP A 153 0.20 -4.70 -6.95
N ASN A 154 -0.71 -5.66 -7.05
CA ASN A 154 -2.04 -5.43 -7.56
C ASN A 154 -2.85 -4.62 -6.54
N VAL A 155 -3.23 -3.38 -6.90
CA VAL A 155 -3.76 -2.40 -5.94
C VAL A 155 -5.28 -2.46 -5.76
N LEU A 156 -5.96 -3.35 -6.50
CA LEU A 156 -7.42 -3.45 -6.56
C LEU A 156 -8.10 -2.13 -6.97
N CYS A 157 -8.59 -2.08 -8.21
CA CYS A 157 -9.24 -0.88 -8.74
C CYS A 157 -10.47 -0.47 -7.90
N ASP A 158 -10.82 0.82 -7.91
CA ASP A 158 -11.91 1.32 -7.05
C ASP A 158 -13.25 0.69 -7.42
N ASN A 159 -13.47 0.42 -8.71
CA ASN A 159 -14.68 -0.24 -9.17
C ASN A 159 -14.81 -1.69 -8.70
N GLU A 160 -13.71 -2.35 -8.32
CA GLU A 160 -13.77 -3.69 -7.75
C GLU A 160 -13.73 -3.70 -6.22
N ALA A 161 -13.15 -2.67 -5.60
CA ALA A 161 -13.18 -2.46 -4.16
C ALA A 161 -14.57 -2.02 -3.67
N LYS A 162 -15.57 -2.88 -3.84
CA LYS A 162 -16.97 -2.62 -3.46
C LYS A 162 -17.48 -3.67 -2.50
N GLN A 163 -18.46 -3.29 -1.67
CA GLN A 163 -19.00 -4.13 -0.61
C GLN A 163 -19.52 -5.48 -1.13
N TYR A 164 -20.03 -5.53 -2.36
CA TYR A 164 -20.55 -6.79 -2.93
C TYR A 164 -19.44 -7.81 -3.25
N ASN A 165 -18.22 -7.36 -3.57
CA ASN A 165 -17.06 -8.24 -3.78
C ASN A 165 -16.36 -8.58 -2.45
N PHE A 166 -16.47 -7.70 -1.46
CA PHE A 166 -15.83 -7.84 -0.15
C PHE A 166 -16.83 -7.60 0.99
N PRO A 167 -17.85 -8.46 1.16
CA PRO A 167 -18.95 -8.22 2.10
C PRO A 167 -18.49 -8.16 3.56
N LYS A 168 -17.39 -8.83 3.91
CA LYS A 168 -16.80 -8.81 5.26
C LYS A 168 -15.96 -7.56 5.55
N THR A 169 -15.64 -6.75 4.53
CA THR A 169 -14.80 -5.56 4.68
C THR A 169 -15.67 -4.32 4.84
N PRO A 170 -15.57 -3.56 5.94
CA PRO A 170 -16.27 -2.29 6.08
C PRO A 170 -15.96 -1.32 4.93
N THR A 171 -17.00 -0.67 4.39
CA THR A 171 -16.90 0.21 3.20
C THR A 171 -15.82 1.29 3.31
N ARG A 172 -15.59 1.83 4.51
CA ARG A 172 -14.52 2.81 4.76
C ARG A 172 -13.12 2.30 4.35
N PHE A 173 -12.84 1.02 4.55
CA PHE A 173 -11.56 0.39 4.18
C PHE A 173 -11.49 0.01 2.70
N LEU A 174 -12.63 0.04 2.01
CA LEU A 174 -12.71 -0.16 0.56
C LEU A 174 -12.54 1.16 -0.22
N SER A 175 -12.72 2.31 0.43
CA SER A 175 -12.52 3.61 -0.21
C SER A 175 -11.10 3.76 -0.76
N TRP A 176 -10.97 4.25 -2.00
CA TRP A 176 -9.66 4.48 -2.62
C TRP A 176 -8.78 5.43 -1.80
N GLU A 177 -9.37 6.45 -1.17
CA GLU A 177 -8.64 7.38 -0.31
C GLU A 177 -7.89 6.64 0.81
N TYR A 178 -8.61 5.84 1.62
CA TYR A 178 -8.00 5.04 2.69
C TYR A 178 -6.95 4.06 2.16
N ARG A 179 -7.27 3.35 1.07
CA ARG A 179 -6.37 2.33 0.49
C ARG A 179 -5.10 2.94 -0.08
N SER A 180 -5.21 4.07 -0.77
CA SER A 180 -4.08 4.80 -1.35
C SER A 180 -3.20 5.45 -0.29
N ASP A 181 -3.77 5.89 0.84
CA ASP A 181 -3.00 6.32 2.03
C ASP A 181 -2.15 5.21 2.59
N LEU A 182 -2.76 4.05 2.80
CA LEU A 182 -2.06 2.89 3.32
C LEU A 182 -0.98 2.39 2.36
N PHE A 183 -1.26 2.42 1.05
CA PHE A 183 -0.27 2.14 0.02
C PHE A 183 0.95 3.07 0.12
N ILE A 184 0.73 4.40 0.13
CA ILE A 184 1.84 5.38 0.20
C ILE A 184 2.63 5.24 1.50
N HIS A 185 1.94 5.00 2.61
CA HIS A 185 2.60 4.74 3.89
C HIS A 185 3.53 3.52 3.82
N THR A 186 3.08 2.42 3.19
CA THR A 186 3.93 1.25 2.96
C THR A 186 5.14 1.58 2.10
N ILE A 187 4.98 2.39 1.04
CA ILE A 187 6.10 2.83 0.20
C ILE A 187 7.08 3.71 0.98
N LEU A 188 6.61 4.64 1.81
CA LEU A 188 7.46 5.50 2.63
C LEU A 188 8.28 4.73 3.67
N ASN A 189 7.70 3.67 4.23
CA ASN A 189 8.37 2.81 5.19
C ASN A 189 9.42 1.90 4.53
N LEU A 190 9.06 1.26 3.41
CA LEU A 190 9.94 0.33 2.72
C LEU A 190 10.97 1.02 1.82
N LYS A 191 10.69 2.23 1.35
CA LYS A 191 11.52 3.03 0.42
C LYS A 191 12.04 2.21 -0.78
N PRO A 192 11.18 1.45 -1.49
CA PRO A 192 11.61 0.64 -2.63
C PRO A 192 12.13 1.50 -3.77
N HIS A 193 13.14 1.03 -4.50
CA HIS A 193 13.61 1.76 -5.67
C HIS A 193 12.59 1.72 -6.83
N LEU A 194 11.89 0.58 -7.00
CA LEU A 194 10.84 0.38 -8.01
C LEU A 194 9.53 -0.09 -7.38
N VAL A 195 8.40 0.41 -7.87
CA VAL A 195 7.06 -0.05 -7.47
C VAL A 195 6.22 -0.30 -8.71
N CYS A 196 5.98 -1.57 -9.03
CA CYS A 196 5.14 -2.01 -10.13
C CYS A 196 3.74 -2.31 -9.60
N ILE A 197 2.75 -1.53 -10.04
CA ILE A 197 1.36 -1.75 -9.69
C ILE A 197 0.53 -2.22 -10.87
N GLN A 198 -0.52 -2.98 -10.56
CA GLN A 198 -1.51 -3.50 -11.50
C GLN A 198 -2.93 -3.17 -11.01
N GLU A 199 -3.92 -3.30 -11.88
CA GLU A 199 -5.34 -3.05 -11.60
C GLU A 199 -5.62 -1.62 -11.11
N ILE A 200 -5.04 -0.62 -11.80
CA ILE A 200 -5.29 0.79 -11.49
C ILE A 200 -6.04 1.49 -12.62
N GLU A 201 -7.02 2.31 -12.27
CA GLU A 201 -7.77 3.16 -13.21
C GLU A 201 -7.00 4.46 -13.49
N GLY A 202 -7.27 5.11 -14.63
CA GLY A 202 -6.57 6.34 -15.03
C GLY A 202 -6.72 7.49 -14.02
N THR A 203 -7.94 7.70 -13.50
CA THR A 203 -8.23 8.73 -12.49
C THR A 203 -7.53 8.45 -11.16
N GLN A 204 -7.55 7.19 -10.71
CA GLN A 204 -6.82 6.73 -9.52
C GLN A 204 -5.32 6.96 -9.66
N LEU A 205 -4.76 6.61 -10.83
CA LEU A 205 -3.34 6.76 -11.11
C LEU A 205 -2.92 8.23 -11.11
N ASN A 206 -3.71 9.13 -11.71
CA ASN A 206 -3.38 10.55 -11.74
C ASN A 206 -3.17 11.10 -10.32
N ALA A 207 -4.16 10.92 -9.45
CA ALA A 207 -4.09 11.37 -8.06
C ALA A 207 -2.96 10.70 -7.27
N LEU A 208 -2.76 9.38 -7.44
CA LEU A 208 -1.67 8.66 -6.80
C LEU A 208 -0.31 9.14 -7.30
N SER A 209 -0.18 9.43 -8.59
CA SER A 209 1.08 9.84 -9.21
C SER A 209 1.54 11.22 -8.73
N ASP A 210 0.61 12.15 -8.51
CA ASP A 210 0.94 13.46 -7.95
C ASP A 210 1.44 13.32 -6.51
N ARG A 211 0.79 12.47 -5.70
CA ARG A 211 1.24 12.17 -4.33
C ARG A 211 2.60 11.49 -4.32
N MET A 212 2.82 10.46 -5.16
CA MET A 212 4.10 9.76 -5.30
C MET A 212 5.23 10.69 -5.78
N ARG A 213 4.92 11.71 -6.61
CA ARG A 213 5.88 12.72 -7.06
C ARG A 213 6.41 13.56 -5.90
N THR A 214 5.58 13.89 -4.91
CA THR A 214 6.00 14.67 -3.72
C THR A 214 7.05 13.94 -2.88
N ILE A 215 7.10 12.61 -2.95
CA ILE A 215 8.06 11.76 -2.23
C ILE A 215 9.20 11.25 -3.15
N GLY A 216 9.36 11.84 -4.33
CA GLY A 216 10.53 11.63 -5.21
C GLY A 216 10.39 10.55 -6.29
N TYR A 217 9.21 9.98 -6.48
CA TYR A 217 8.99 8.96 -7.51
C TYR A 217 8.56 9.56 -8.85
N GLY A 218 9.14 9.05 -9.93
CA GLY A 218 8.58 9.16 -11.28
C GLY A 218 7.54 8.08 -11.52
N CYS A 219 6.76 8.22 -12.58
CA CYS A 219 5.72 7.26 -12.96
C CYS A 219 5.74 7.06 -14.48
N ALA A 220 5.60 5.81 -14.91
CA ALA A 220 5.31 5.44 -16.28
C ALA A 220 4.19 4.40 -16.27
N SER A 221 3.25 4.47 -17.21
CA SER A 221 2.03 3.65 -17.17
C SER A 221 1.60 3.15 -18.55
N SER A 222 0.83 2.06 -18.52
CA SER A 222 0.23 1.43 -19.69
C SER A 222 -1.19 1.01 -19.35
N PHE A 223 -2.14 1.30 -20.23
CA PHE A 223 -3.57 0.99 -20.04
C PHE A 223 -4.05 0.09 -21.16
N ALA A 224 -5.07 -0.72 -20.85
CA ALA A 224 -5.74 -1.50 -21.88
C ALA A 224 -6.49 -0.55 -22.82
N SER A 225 -6.66 -0.93 -24.08
CA SER A 225 -7.41 -0.13 -25.05
C SER A 225 -8.91 -0.29 -24.85
N ARG A 226 -9.34 -1.35 -24.15
CA ARG A 226 -10.75 -1.67 -23.93
C ARG A 226 -11.01 -2.01 -22.46
N PRO A 227 -12.20 -1.64 -21.94
CA PRO A 227 -12.60 -2.10 -20.62
C PRO A 227 -12.94 -3.58 -20.67
N ARG A 228 -12.75 -4.26 -19.54
CA ARG A 228 -13.04 -5.70 -19.40
C ARG A 228 -14.51 -6.02 -19.62
N ARG A 229 -15.39 -5.12 -19.19
CA ARG A 229 -16.84 -5.24 -19.32
C ARG A 229 -17.42 -3.88 -19.71
N PRO A 230 -18.50 -3.87 -20.50
CA PRO A 230 -19.23 -2.63 -20.77
C PRO A 230 -19.59 -1.90 -19.47
N GLY A 231 -19.33 -0.60 -19.42
CA GLY A 231 -19.65 0.25 -18.26
C GLY A 231 -18.59 0.27 -17.15
N LEU A 232 -17.53 -0.53 -17.23
CA LEU A 232 -16.39 -0.43 -16.32
C LEU A 232 -15.28 0.47 -16.91
N PRO A 233 -14.47 1.12 -16.06
CA PRO A 233 -13.30 1.85 -16.50
C PRO A 233 -12.25 0.90 -17.06
N VAL A 234 -11.42 1.46 -17.93
CA VAL A 234 -10.17 0.83 -18.34
C VAL A 234 -9.21 0.82 -17.17
N VAL A 235 -8.59 -0.33 -16.95
CA VAL A 235 -7.51 -0.49 -15.97
C VAL A 235 -6.18 -0.74 -16.67
N GLY A 236 -5.11 -0.47 -15.95
CA GLY A 236 -3.76 -0.60 -16.46
C GLY A 236 -2.75 -1.03 -15.41
N VAL A 237 -1.50 -0.83 -15.78
CA VAL A 237 -0.32 -1.03 -14.95
C VAL A 237 0.47 0.27 -14.87
N ALA A 238 1.16 0.47 -13.76
CA ALA A 238 2.08 1.60 -13.62
C ALA A 238 3.35 1.18 -12.89
N THR A 239 4.49 1.72 -13.31
CA THR A 239 5.77 1.55 -12.66
C THR A 239 6.21 2.91 -12.10
N PHE A 240 6.28 2.98 -10.79
CA PHE A 240 6.94 4.07 -10.08
C PHE A 240 8.41 3.77 -9.87
N PHE A 241 9.25 4.80 -9.95
CA PHE A 241 10.70 4.67 -9.83
C PHE A 241 11.29 5.85 -9.05
N LEU A 242 12.15 5.56 -8.08
CA LEU A 242 12.78 6.59 -7.25
C LEU A 242 13.84 7.34 -8.08
N LYS A 243 13.52 8.58 -8.47
CA LYS A 243 14.35 9.37 -9.42
C LYS A 243 15.77 9.62 -8.93
N ALA A 244 15.97 9.67 -7.61
CA ALA A 244 17.28 9.86 -7.00
C ALA A 244 18.23 8.66 -7.19
N ARG A 245 17.73 7.50 -7.62
CA ARG A 245 18.50 6.25 -7.67
C ARG A 245 18.53 5.59 -9.04
N LEU A 246 17.45 5.74 -9.82
CA LEU A 246 17.36 5.10 -11.13
C LEU A 246 16.51 5.91 -12.10
N THR A 247 16.77 5.66 -13.39
CA THR A 247 16.11 6.37 -14.50
C THR A 247 15.45 5.36 -15.42
N VAL A 248 14.22 5.65 -15.84
CA VAL A 248 13.55 4.89 -16.91
C VAL A 248 13.79 5.63 -18.22
N GLU A 249 14.61 5.04 -19.11
CA GLU A 249 15.02 5.70 -20.35
C GLU A 249 13.95 5.64 -21.43
N LYS A 250 13.27 4.48 -21.51
CA LYS A 250 12.23 4.23 -22.48
C LYS A 250 11.19 3.31 -21.88
N THR A 251 9.93 3.61 -22.16
CA THR A 251 8.80 2.75 -21.87
C THR A 251 8.04 2.48 -23.15
N VAL A 252 7.69 1.22 -23.38
CA VAL A 252 6.75 0.78 -24.40
C VAL A 252 5.49 0.28 -23.70
N SER A 253 4.38 0.98 -23.92
CA SER A 253 3.06 0.60 -23.41
C SER A 253 2.35 -0.27 -24.44
N VAL A 254 1.75 -1.37 -23.99
CA VAL A 254 1.10 -2.36 -24.86
C VAL A 254 -0.24 -2.79 -24.28
N SER A 255 -1.28 -2.74 -25.12
CA SER A 255 -2.54 -3.45 -24.90
C SER A 255 -2.58 -4.73 -25.73
N PHE A 256 -3.09 -5.82 -25.16
CA PHE A 256 -3.22 -7.07 -25.92
C PHE A 256 -4.18 -6.94 -27.10
N SER A 257 -5.27 -6.19 -26.96
CA SER A 257 -6.23 -5.97 -28.04
C SER A 257 -5.67 -5.18 -29.22
N ASP A 258 -4.53 -4.51 -29.08
CA ASP A 258 -3.86 -3.80 -30.17
C ASP A 258 -2.89 -4.70 -30.95
N LEU A 259 -2.53 -5.86 -30.39
CA LEU A 259 -1.62 -6.80 -31.04
C LEU A 259 -2.25 -7.48 -32.26
N ALA A 260 -1.39 -7.86 -33.21
CA ALA A 260 -1.79 -8.75 -34.29
C ALA A 260 -2.04 -10.16 -33.73
N PRO A 261 -3.05 -10.89 -34.25
CA PRO A 261 -3.24 -12.29 -33.90
C PRO A 261 -2.05 -13.14 -34.36
N ASN A 262 -1.93 -14.34 -33.80
CA ASN A 262 -0.97 -15.34 -34.25
C ASN A 262 -1.65 -16.72 -34.34
N GLU A 263 -0.88 -17.76 -34.67
CA GLU A 263 -1.38 -19.14 -34.81
C GLU A 263 -1.97 -19.75 -33.53
N HIS A 264 -1.73 -19.14 -32.37
CA HIS A 264 -2.17 -19.63 -31.06
C HIS A 264 -3.18 -18.72 -30.35
N ILE A 265 -3.37 -17.47 -30.79
CA ILE A 265 -4.38 -16.57 -30.23
C ILE A 265 -5.03 -15.72 -31.32
N SER A 266 -6.36 -15.78 -31.37
CA SER A 266 -7.16 -15.02 -32.33
C SER A 266 -7.32 -13.54 -31.94
N LYS A 267 -7.69 -12.70 -32.90
CA LYS A 267 -7.95 -11.28 -32.64
C LYS A 267 -9.15 -11.08 -31.70
N LEU A 268 -10.16 -11.95 -31.80
CA LEU A 268 -11.32 -11.91 -30.92
C LEU A 268 -10.93 -12.22 -29.47
N GLN A 269 -10.09 -13.23 -29.25
CA GLN A 269 -9.58 -13.58 -27.92
C GLN A 269 -8.74 -12.45 -27.31
N LEU A 270 -7.88 -11.79 -28.10
CA LEU A 270 -7.12 -10.62 -27.67
C LEU A 270 -8.01 -9.45 -27.25
N ILE A 271 -9.12 -9.23 -27.96
CA ILE A 271 -10.09 -8.17 -27.65
C ILE A 271 -10.93 -8.53 -26.41
N ALA A 272 -11.40 -9.77 -26.32
CA ALA A 272 -12.26 -10.22 -25.22
C ALA A 272 -11.51 -10.32 -23.88
N ASN A 273 -10.21 -10.59 -23.93
CA ASN A 273 -9.34 -10.71 -22.76
C ASN A 273 -8.29 -9.60 -22.72
N ASP A 274 -8.68 -8.38 -23.12
CA ASP A 274 -7.77 -7.25 -23.19
C ASP A 274 -7.17 -6.93 -21.81
N ALA A 275 -5.87 -6.63 -21.83
CA ALA A 275 -5.08 -6.31 -20.66
C ALA A 275 -3.88 -5.45 -21.08
N ALA A 276 -3.26 -4.79 -20.10
CA ALA A 276 -2.10 -3.95 -20.32
C ALA A 276 -0.83 -4.60 -19.78
N PHE A 277 0.26 -4.39 -20.49
CA PHE A 277 1.59 -4.52 -19.93
C PHE A 277 2.50 -3.39 -20.41
N GLN A 278 3.64 -3.25 -19.74
CA GLN A 278 4.63 -2.23 -19.99
C GLN A 278 5.99 -2.89 -20.07
N VAL A 279 6.81 -2.48 -21.04
CA VAL A 279 8.24 -2.85 -21.11
C VAL A 279 9.07 -1.59 -20.97
N SER A 280 9.89 -1.54 -19.92
CA SER A 280 10.72 -0.39 -19.58
C SER A 280 12.20 -0.74 -19.60
N VAL A 281 13.03 0.14 -20.15
CA VAL A 281 14.49 0.08 -20.01
C VAL A 281 14.85 0.92 -18.79
N VAL A 282 15.31 0.25 -17.74
CA VAL A 282 15.70 0.87 -16.47
C VAL A 282 17.21 0.93 -16.40
N ARG A 283 17.75 2.13 -16.18
CA ARG A 283 19.17 2.34 -15.92
C ARG A 283 19.40 2.56 -14.43
N LEU A 284 20.32 1.77 -13.89
CA LEU A 284 20.85 1.86 -12.52
C LEU A 284 22.35 2.06 -12.63
N GLN A 285 22.82 3.28 -12.33
CA GLN A 285 24.23 3.65 -12.51
C GLN A 285 24.72 3.36 -13.96
N ALA A 286 25.72 2.48 -14.11
CA ALA A 286 26.28 2.07 -15.40
C ALA A 286 25.62 0.82 -16.01
N GLN A 287 24.62 0.22 -15.34
CA GLN A 287 23.92 -0.98 -15.80
C GLN A 287 22.50 -0.65 -16.26
N SER A 288 21.99 -1.44 -17.21
CA SER A 288 20.62 -1.30 -17.71
C SER A 288 19.95 -2.67 -17.81
N PHE A 289 18.69 -2.73 -17.40
CA PHE A 289 17.90 -3.95 -17.45
C PHE A 289 16.49 -3.67 -17.98
N PHE A 290 15.85 -4.71 -18.50
CA PHE A 290 14.47 -4.62 -18.96
C PHE A 290 13.53 -5.00 -17.81
N LEU A 291 12.52 -4.18 -17.60
CA LEU A 291 11.47 -4.38 -16.62
C LEU A 291 10.14 -4.51 -17.34
N VAL A 292 9.49 -5.66 -17.19
CA VAL A 292 8.12 -5.87 -17.64
C VAL A 292 7.18 -5.83 -16.44
N ASN A 293 6.17 -4.97 -16.50
CA ASN A 293 5.07 -4.93 -15.55
C ASN A 293 3.78 -5.32 -16.29
N ALA A 294 3.09 -6.37 -15.86
CA ALA A 294 1.90 -6.90 -16.52
C ALA A 294 0.75 -7.14 -15.53
N GLY A 295 -0.47 -6.83 -15.96
CA GLY A 295 -1.70 -7.05 -15.19
C GLY A 295 -2.66 -7.98 -15.94
N LEU A 296 -2.39 -9.29 -15.88
CA LEU A 296 -3.21 -10.34 -16.47
C LEU A 296 -4.20 -10.89 -15.43
N ARG A 297 -5.19 -11.65 -15.90
CA ARG A 297 -6.11 -12.40 -15.04
C ARG A 297 -6.27 -13.84 -15.49
N ALA A 298 -6.71 -14.67 -14.55
CA ALA A 298 -7.10 -16.04 -14.85
C ALA A 298 -8.20 -16.08 -15.92
N CYS A 299 -7.92 -16.73 -17.05
CA CYS A 299 -8.89 -17.02 -18.10
C CYS A 299 -9.54 -18.38 -17.82
N ARG A 300 -10.54 -18.42 -16.91
CA ARG A 300 -11.11 -19.69 -16.40
C ARG A 300 -11.66 -20.61 -17.50
N TYR A 301 -12.22 -20.03 -18.55
CA TYR A 301 -12.88 -20.77 -19.63
C TYR A 301 -11.98 -20.97 -20.86
N GLU A 302 -10.86 -20.24 -20.96
CA GLU A 302 -9.92 -20.25 -22.09
C GLU A 302 -8.47 -20.15 -21.57
N PRO A 303 -7.95 -21.15 -20.84
CA PRO A 303 -6.63 -21.08 -20.20
C PRO A 303 -5.47 -20.91 -21.20
N GLU A 304 -5.65 -21.31 -22.45
CA GLU A 304 -4.71 -21.11 -23.55
C GLU A 304 -4.49 -19.64 -23.90
N VAL A 305 -5.49 -18.77 -23.69
CA VAL A 305 -5.35 -17.33 -23.89
C VAL A 305 -4.32 -16.77 -22.92
N LEU A 306 -4.40 -17.18 -21.65
CA LEU A 306 -3.44 -16.75 -20.64
C LEU A 306 -2.02 -17.24 -20.95
N LEU A 307 -1.88 -18.48 -21.41
CA LEU A 307 -0.60 -19.02 -21.87
C LEU A 307 -0.01 -18.19 -23.03
N ALA A 308 -0.83 -17.87 -24.03
CA ALA A 308 -0.39 -17.05 -25.16
C ALA A 308 0.00 -15.63 -24.73
N GLN A 309 -0.74 -15.00 -23.83
CA GLN A 309 -0.41 -13.67 -23.29
C GLN A 309 0.94 -13.68 -22.55
N VAL A 310 1.17 -14.68 -21.70
CA VAL A 310 2.44 -14.85 -20.98
C VAL A 310 3.59 -15.11 -21.96
N ALA A 311 3.37 -15.94 -22.99
CA ALA A 311 4.37 -16.21 -24.02
C ALA A 311 4.75 -14.93 -24.79
N ILE A 312 3.77 -14.12 -25.19
CA ILE A 312 3.99 -12.83 -25.87
C ILE A 312 4.84 -11.89 -25.01
N ILE A 313 4.53 -11.79 -23.71
CA ILE A 313 5.29 -10.98 -22.75
C ILE A 313 6.75 -11.49 -22.67
N ALA A 314 6.94 -12.78 -22.45
CA ALA A 314 8.27 -13.36 -22.29
C ALA A 314 9.12 -13.20 -23.55
N GLN A 315 8.55 -13.48 -24.73
CA GLN A 315 9.22 -13.33 -26.03
C GLN A 315 9.67 -11.89 -26.30
N ARG A 316 9.03 -10.89 -25.69
CA ARG A 316 9.41 -9.48 -25.84
C ARG A 316 10.76 -9.15 -25.22
N VAL A 317 11.20 -9.91 -24.23
CA VAL A 317 12.47 -9.71 -23.51
C VAL A 317 13.46 -10.87 -23.67
N ASP A 318 12.98 -12.04 -24.08
CA ASP A 318 13.76 -13.27 -24.29
C ASP A 318 15.01 -13.08 -25.18
N GLY A 319 14.89 -12.26 -26.23
CA GLY A 319 15.99 -11.99 -27.17
C GLY A 319 16.85 -10.77 -26.87
N LEU A 320 16.51 -9.95 -25.87
CA LEU A 320 17.08 -8.60 -25.73
C LEU A 320 18.25 -8.51 -24.75
N THR A 321 18.21 -9.27 -23.65
CA THR A 321 19.26 -9.19 -22.62
C THR A 321 19.20 -10.37 -21.64
N SER A 322 20.30 -10.62 -20.93
CA SER A 322 20.35 -11.56 -19.79
C SER A 322 19.98 -10.88 -18.46
N GLN A 323 19.61 -9.59 -18.51
CA GLN A 323 19.18 -8.76 -17.39
C GLN A 323 17.74 -8.26 -17.65
N ALA A 324 16.78 -9.18 -17.56
CA ALA A 324 15.36 -8.92 -17.66
C ALA A 324 14.61 -9.37 -16.40
N LEU A 325 13.55 -8.65 -16.09
CA LEU A 325 12.62 -8.93 -15.00
C LEU A 325 11.18 -8.84 -15.52
N ILE A 326 10.35 -9.82 -15.18
CA ILE A 326 8.92 -9.83 -15.48
C ILE A 326 8.16 -9.90 -14.16
N CYS A 327 7.37 -8.88 -13.84
CA CYS A 327 6.58 -8.84 -12.62
C CYS A 327 5.13 -8.48 -12.86
N GLY A 328 4.30 -8.80 -11.88
CA GLY A 328 2.92 -8.35 -11.81
C GLY A 328 1.94 -9.45 -11.43
N SER A 329 0.66 -9.12 -11.54
CA SER A 329 -0.44 -10.07 -11.41
C SER A 329 -0.55 -10.83 -12.73
N LEU A 330 -0.07 -12.07 -12.77
CA LEU A 330 -0.02 -12.85 -14.01
C LEU A 330 -1.15 -13.86 -14.13
N GLY A 331 -1.99 -13.99 -13.09
CA GLY A 331 -3.27 -14.72 -13.15
C GLY A 331 -3.17 -16.24 -13.27
N PHE A 332 -1.97 -16.82 -13.33
CA PHE A 332 -1.76 -18.28 -13.37
C PHE A 332 -1.23 -18.79 -12.03
N LYS A 333 -1.45 -20.09 -11.74
CA LYS A 333 -0.99 -20.75 -10.50
C LYS A 333 0.38 -21.44 -10.68
N PRO A 334 1.14 -21.70 -9.61
CA PRO A 334 2.33 -22.54 -9.69
C PRO A 334 2.03 -23.90 -10.34
N GLY A 335 2.95 -24.40 -11.17
CA GLY A 335 2.80 -25.68 -11.88
C GLY A 335 1.86 -25.67 -13.09
N SER A 336 1.19 -24.55 -13.39
CA SER A 336 0.38 -24.41 -14.61
C SER A 336 1.23 -24.28 -15.88
N ALA A 337 0.62 -24.40 -17.06
CA ALA A 337 1.34 -24.30 -18.35
C ALA A 337 2.13 -22.98 -18.52
N PRO A 338 1.60 -21.78 -18.18
CA PRO A 338 2.38 -20.55 -18.25
C PRO A 338 3.55 -20.52 -17.26
N HIS A 339 3.37 -21.11 -16.07
CA HIS A 339 4.44 -21.25 -15.09
C HIS A 339 5.58 -22.13 -15.65
N THR A 340 5.24 -23.29 -16.23
CA THR A 340 6.21 -24.22 -16.84
C THR A 340 6.92 -23.60 -18.03
N LEU A 341 6.23 -22.80 -18.85
CA LEU A 341 6.84 -22.07 -19.97
C LEU A 341 7.95 -21.13 -19.47
N LEU A 342 7.70 -20.37 -18.41
CA LEU A 342 8.71 -19.44 -17.87
C LEU A 342 9.88 -20.18 -17.21
N THR A 343 9.63 -21.28 -16.47
CA THR A 343 10.69 -22.01 -15.76
C THR A 343 11.56 -22.87 -16.67
N SER A 344 10.95 -23.60 -17.59
CA SER A 344 11.64 -24.59 -18.45
C SER A 344 11.91 -24.08 -19.87
N GLY A 345 11.33 -22.94 -20.24
CA GLY A 345 11.44 -22.37 -21.57
C GLY A 345 10.53 -23.03 -22.61
N THR A 346 9.75 -24.06 -22.24
CA THR A 346 8.77 -24.69 -23.13
C THR A 346 7.50 -24.99 -22.34
N ASP A 347 6.33 -24.79 -22.92
CA ASP A 347 5.07 -25.17 -22.26
C ASP A 347 4.82 -26.69 -22.39
N PRO A 348 3.96 -27.30 -21.55
CA PRO A 348 3.70 -28.74 -21.60
C PRO A 348 3.16 -29.26 -22.94
N SER A 349 2.51 -28.42 -23.73
CA SER A 349 1.99 -28.79 -25.06
C SER A 349 2.99 -28.55 -26.20
N GLY A 350 4.13 -27.91 -25.93
CA GLY A 350 5.17 -27.60 -26.91
C GLY A 350 4.80 -26.52 -27.92
N LYS A 351 3.70 -25.79 -27.70
CA LYS A 351 3.23 -24.69 -28.58
C LYS A 351 4.17 -23.49 -28.54
N PHE A 352 4.66 -23.15 -27.36
CA PHE A 352 5.51 -21.99 -27.11
C PHE A 352 6.88 -22.43 -26.61
N LYS A 353 7.91 -21.82 -27.20
CA LYS A 353 9.30 -22.02 -26.82
C LYS A 353 10.01 -20.67 -26.66
N LEU A 354 10.71 -20.52 -25.55
CA LEU A 354 11.59 -19.40 -25.22
C LEU A 354 13.04 -19.83 -25.40
N LYS A 355 13.91 -18.88 -25.78
CA LYS A 355 15.35 -19.09 -25.88
C LYS A 355 16.01 -19.14 -24.51
N ARG A 356 15.41 -18.50 -23.52
CA ARG A 356 15.90 -18.37 -22.15
C ARG A 356 14.80 -18.71 -21.15
N THR A 357 15.23 -19.16 -19.98
CA THR A 357 14.37 -19.44 -18.85
C THR A 357 14.40 -18.31 -17.85
N PHE A 358 13.33 -18.23 -17.06
CA PHE A 358 13.21 -17.32 -15.94
C PHE A 358 13.08 -18.14 -14.65
N ARG A 359 13.55 -17.53 -13.57
CA ARG A 359 13.46 -18.05 -12.21
C ARG A 359 12.51 -17.15 -11.42
N SER A 360 11.60 -17.71 -10.63
CA SER A 360 10.90 -16.90 -9.63
C SER A 360 11.90 -16.39 -8.60
N ALA A 361 11.81 -15.10 -8.23
CA ALA A 361 12.61 -14.54 -7.15
C ALA A 361 12.36 -15.25 -5.80
N TYR A 362 11.22 -15.93 -5.68
CA TYR A 362 10.79 -16.71 -4.51
C TYR A 362 10.98 -18.23 -4.69
N ALA A 363 11.79 -18.67 -5.66
CA ALA A 363 11.97 -20.10 -5.93
C ALA A 363 12.75 -20.85 -4.82
N ASP A 364 13.47 -20.13 -3.96
CA ASP A 364 14.20 -20.72 -2.85
C ASP A 364 13.24 -21.12 -1.71
N ALA A 365 13.27 -22.39 -1.32
CA ALA A 365 12.40 -22.96 -0.29
C ALA A 365 12.55 -22.30 1.09
N SER A 366 13.67 -21.61 1.34
CA SER A 366 13.87 -20.83 2.58
C SER A 366 13.02 -19.55 2.63
N VAL A 367 12.44 -19.13 1.51
CA VAL A 367 11.66 -17.89 1.39
C VAL A 367 10.17 -18.22 1.39
N LYS A 368 9.53 -18.05 2.55
CA LYS A 368 8.10 -18.30 2.71
C LYS A 368 7.27 -17.09 2.25
N ASN A 369 6.94 -17.04 0.96
CA ASN A 369 5.78 -16.29 0.51
C ASN A 369 4.67 -17.28 0.15
N GLU A 370 3.84 -17.60 1.14
CA GLU A 370 2.87 -18.71 1.06
C GLU A 370 1.69 -18.40 0.14
N PHE A 371 1.37 -17.12 -0.06
CA PHE A 371 0.28 -16.65 -0.91
C PHE A 371 0.55 -15.23 -1.39
N THR A 372 -0.09 -14.84 -2.50
CA THR A 372 -0.08 -13.45 -2.99
C THR A 372 -1.48 -12.86 -3.08
N VAL A 373 -2.51 -13.70 -2.98
CA VAL A 373 -3.92 -13.31 -2.94
C VAL A 373 -4.55 -13.90 -1.70
N TRP A 374 -5.31 -13.06 -0.99
CA TRP A 374 -6.07 -13.38 0.19
C TRP A 374 -7.43 -12.69 0.13
N ASP A 375 -8.45 -13.47 -0.22
CA ASP A 375 -9.83 -13.02 -0.33
C ASP A 375 -10.79 -14.03 0.32
N GLU A 376 -12.08 -13.95 -0.01
CA GLU A 376 -13.09 -14.86 0.53
C GLU A 376 -12.99 -16.29 -0.01
N ASP A 377 -12.36 -16.48 -1.18
CA ASP A 377 -12.12 -17.79 -1.78
C ASP A 377 -10.88 -18.49 -1.17
N GLY A 378 -10.15 -17.79 -0.30
CA GLY A 378 -9.04 -18.30 0.48
C GLY A 378 -7.69 -17.72 0.02
N PHE A 379 -6.68 -18.59 -0.07
CA PHE A 379 -5.30 -18.20 -0.39
C PHE A 379 -4.91 -18.73 -1.76
N SER A 380 -4.25 -17.89 -2.57
CA SER A 380 -3.66 -18.33 -3.82
C SER A 380 -2.41 -17.53 -4.19
N THR A 381 -1.64 -18.05 -5.13
CA THR A 381 -0.43 -17.40 -5.67
C THR A 381 -0.64 -17.17 -7.15
N THR A 382 -0.72 -15.90 -7.53
CA THR A 382 -0.89 -15.47 -8.93
C THR A 382 -0.06 -14.25 -9.31
N ASP A 383 0.64 -13.66 -8.33
CA ASP A 383 1.53 -12.53 -8.52
C ASP A 383 2.98 -13.01 -8.44
N TYR A 384 3.83 -12.52 -9.34
CA TYR A 384 5.19 -13.02 -9.46
C TYR A 384 6.21 -11.91 -9.70
N ILE A 385 7.45 -12.20 -9.31
CA ILE A 385 8.67 -11.52 -9.76
C ILE A 385 9.55 -12.59 -10.40
N TRP A 386 9.62 -12.59 -11.72
CA TRP A 386 10.48 -13.47 -12.51
C TRP A 386 11.75 -12.75 -12.89
N ILE A 387 12.88 -13.38 -12.63
CA ILE A 387 14.22 -12.84 -12.86
C ILE A 387 14.98 -13.74 -13.84
N SER A 388 15.78 -13.11 -14.67
CA SER A 388 16.73 -13.75 -15.58
C SER A 388 18.03 -14.17 -14.86
N GLN A 389 18.90 -14.90 -15.56
CA GLN A 389 20.08 -15.57 -14.99
C GLN A 389 21.10 -14.64 -14.31
N MET A 390 21.18 -13.36 -14.70
CA MET A 390 22.15 -12.42 -14.12
C MET A 390 21.65 -11.73 -12.85
N MET A 391 20.41 -11.98 -12.43
CA MET A 391 19.80 -11.35 -11.26
C MET A 391 19.72 -12.34 -10.11
N GLN A 392 20.06 -11.90 -8.90
CA GLN A 392 20.00 -12.71 -7.68
C GLN A 392 19.18 -11.97 -6.61
N PRO A 393 18.12 -12.59 -6.07
CA PRO A 393 17.38 -12.02 -4.95
C PRO A 393 18.17 -12.24 -3.66
N THR A 394 18.29 -11.22 -2.82
CA THR A 394 19.05 -11.24 -1.55
C THR A 394 18.18 -10.96 -0.33
N GLY A 395 17.03 -10.32 -0.54
CA GLY A 395 16.06 -10.06 0.53
C GLY A 395 14.65 -9.83 0.01
N PHE A 396 13.69 -9.82 0.92
CA PHE A 396 12.26 -9.84 0.61
C PHE A 396 11.47 -8.96 1.57
N VAL A 397 10.29 -8.52 1.14
CA VAL A 397 9.33 -7.87 2.03
C VAL A 397 8.69 -8.93 2.92
N ILE A 398 8.68 -8.67 4.24
CA ILE A 398 7.99 -9.53 5.21
C ILE A 398 6.49 -9.31 5.07
N VAL A 399 5.76 -10.41 4.87
CA VAL A 399 4.31 -10.48 4.69
C VAL A 399 3.75 -11.54 5.64
N PRO A 400 2.46 -11.49 5.99
CA PRO A 400 1.87 -12.44 6.93
C PRO A 400 1.91 -13.87 6.40
N THR A 401 2.10 -14.84 7.29
CA THR A 401 1.92 -16.27 6.97
C THR A 401 0.44 -16.62 6.85
N ILE A 402 0.11 -17.79 6.28
CA ILE A 402 -1.28 -18.28 6.26
C ILE A 402 -1.82 -18.41 7.68
N GLU A 403 -1.02 -18.91 8.62
CA GLU A 403 -1.39 -19.06 10.02
C GLU A 403 -1.74 -17.71 10.67
N GLU A 404 -0.89 -16.70 10.49
CA GLU A 404 -1.12 -15.35 10.99
C GLU A 404 -2.38 -14.71 10.36
N ALA A 405 -2.57 -14.90 9.06
CA ALA A 405 -3.73 -14.39 8.33
C ALA A 405 -5.03 -15.05 8.82
N GLN A 406 -5.03 -16.36 9.03
CA GLN A 406 -6.18 -17.11 9.55
C GLN A 406 -6.52 -16.72 11.00
N ALA A 407 -5.49 -16.54 11.85
CA ALA A 407 -5.66 -16.11 13.23
C ALA A 407 -6.27 -14.70 13.35
N ALA A 408 -6.07 -13.84 12.35
CA ALA A 408 -6.65 -12.49 12.33
C ALA A 408 -8.19 -12.49 12.13
N HIS A 409 -8.80 -13.63 11.77
CA HIS A 409 -10.24 -13.79 11.50
C HIS A 409 -10.85 -12.73 10.59
N ARG A 410 -10.09 -12.23 9.61
CA ARG A 410 -10.49 -11.22 8.61
C ARG A 410 -9.99 -11.66 7.24
N THR A 411 -10.55 -11.15 6.15
CA THR A 411 -9.99 -11.28 4.79
C THR A 411 -9.39 -9.94 4.37
N ALA A 412 -8.60 -9.92 3.29
CA ALA A 412 -8.19 -8.66 2.66
C ALA A 412 -9.15 -8.29 1.50
N PRO A 413 -9.37 -7.00 1.20
CA PRO A 413 -8.81 -5.82 1.86
C PRO A 413 -9.34 -5.63 3.27
N ASN A 414 -8.57 -4.98 4.14
CA ASN A 414 -8.98 -4.62 5.50
C ASN A 414 -8.20 -3.39 5.99
N SER A 415 -8.27 -3.10 7.29
CA SER A 415 -7.57 -1.97 7.90
C SER A 415 -6.05 -1.98 7.71
N GLN A 416 -5.46 -3.15 7.49
CA GLN A 416 -4.01 -3.34 7.32
C GLN A 416 -3.59 -3.60 5.87
N TRP A 417 -4.47 -4.22 5.08
CA TRP A 417 -4.19 -4.62 3.70
C TRP A 417 -5.11 -3.86 2.75
N PRO A 418 -4.60 -2.88 1.97
CA PRO A 418 -5.42 -2.05 1.08
C PRO A 418 -5.86 -2.75 -0.21
N SER A 419 -5.51 -4.02 -0.39
CA SER A 419 -5.89 -4.85 -1.54
C SER A 419 -6.05 -6.29 -1.04
N ASN A 420 -6.85 -7.09 -1.76
CA ASN A 420 -6.87 -8.54 -1.56
C ASN A 420 -5.59 -9.21 -2.08
N HIS A 421 -4.77 -8.50 -2.83
CA HIS A 421 -3.41 -8.92 -3.16
C HIS A 421 -2.41 -8.38 -2.14
N ILE A 422 -1.51 -9.25 -1.71
CA ILE A 422 -0.39 -8.92 -0.82
C ILE A 422 0.80 -8.47 -1.67
N PRO A 423 1.48 -7.37 -1.30
CA PRO A 423 2.65 -6.91 -2.04
C PRO A 423 3.75 -7.96 -1.98
N ILE A 424 4.32 -8.28 -3.13
CA ILE A 424 5.55 -9.06 -3.21
C ILE A 424 6.69 -8.08 -3.46
N GLY A 425 7.77 -8.18 -2.71
CA GLY A 425 8.96 -7.37 -2.94
C GLY A 425 10.25 -8.13 -2.77
N ALA A 426 11.23 -7.78 -3.60
CA ALA A 426 12.56 -8.38 -3.65
C ALA A 426 13.65 -7.31 -3.69
N ALA A 427 14.71 -7.51 -2.92
CA ALA A 427 16.00 -6.85 -3.07
C ALA A 427 16.84 -7.70 -4.04
N ILE A 428 17.36 -7.09 -5.09
CA ILE A 428 17.97 -7.79 -6.23
C ILE A 428 19.33 -7.20 -6.54
N ASP A 429 20.33 -8.07 -6.61
CA ASP A 429 21.64 -7.78 -7.19
C ASP A 429 21.70 -8.18 -8.66
N ILE A 430 22.46 -7.41 -9.43
CA ILE A 430 22.73 -7.66 -10.84
C ILE A 430 24.20 -8.02 -10.98
N LYS A 431 24.47 -9.29 -11.33
CA LYS A 431 25.82 -9.81 -11.53
C LYS A 431 26.43 -9.30 -12.84
N THR A 432 27.75 -9.22 -12.88
CA THR A 432 28.50 -8.82 -14.08
C THR A 432 28.90 -10.01 -14.95
N SER A 433 29.00 -11.23 -14.39
CA SER A 433 29.24 -12.46 -15.14
C SER A 433 28.42 -13.66 -14.61
N PRO A 434 28.10 -14.67 -15.45
CA PRO A 434 27.38 -15.88 -15.01
C PRO A 434 28.17 -16.80 -14.07
N GLN A 435 29.51 -16.68 -14.02
CA GLN A 435 30.39 -17.61 -13.28
C GLN A 435 30.39 -17.38 -11.76
N GLU A 436 29.87 -16.24 -11.28
CA GLU A 436 29.73 -15.93 -9.86
C GLU A 436 28.53 -16.65 -9.19
N LEU A 437 27.95 -17.69 -9.81
CA LEU A 437 26.82 -18.46 -9.29
C LEU A 437 27.22 -19.60 -8.32
N TYR A 438 28.52 -19.81 -8.09
CA TYR A 438 29.06 -20.89 -7.24
C TYR A 438 30.07 -20.38 -6.20
N TYR A 439 29.70 -19.37 -5.41
CA TYR A 439 30.40 -19.06 -4.16
C TYR A 439 29.42 -18.59 -3.09
#